data_AF-A0A534PA82-F1
#
_entry.id   AF-A0A534PA82-F1
#
_cell.length_a   1.000
_cell.length_b   1.000
_cell.length_c   1.000
_cell.angle_alpha   90.00
_cell.angle_beta   90.00
_cell.angle_gamma   90.00
#
_symmetry.space_group_name_H-M   'P 1'
#
loop_
_entity.id
_entity.type
_entity.pdbx_description
1 polymer ?
#
loop_
_entity_poly.entity_id
_entity_poly.type
_entity_poly.pdbx_seq_one_letter_code
_entity_poly.pdbx_strand_id
1 'polypeptide(L)'
;MQPGEKRNRASWFFAAVLCIGTSAAAAPQRIIVLELSSDLKGTERKEIDAAYLTDRVRDVTLAVMPRSEYYLIDKENMLVLLKASGKSLADCEGECEVDTGRRVGADLVVSGTIRKFAGQYKIALRLSETADGSAINSVLASGDNASAVEEDLKRVAARLFEPLLKKSTGGAALLQMTQGVSLPAVSQLTGNLTSEGKGLDLSNTDALVARDRALEMDKSGKEHPDDAAKAWQAVADVPGSNPFRKEAAGRAGEWRAFADKKNAYDKQLASDTGNLRKLLPLRSVPPEVKIQLLVEYARRYGADSPNTVEQLVDLVQPPDARSDASAALRCESKDASSCLSLARAALGRGDTAGAMDSFDRACAAGSTEACEELGMRMAGGSTERDRFRGSTALEKACSAGRGAACAKLASTERDPAKAARLTEEACNGRDAASCLRLASKDPARAAQLRRKACDFGDQPTCAAIRAEEERATAARVAAENKAQAEQAARERAQVASRERQSRRNTGWLLDGVGAASAAAFGFFLYSGSKQNDTIKAGGFATRADLQSAVDKGKTYNKIAIVTGVASAALIGVGTILVLSNSGSDVQVAAVPSGLVIAGRFP
;
A
#
# COMPACT_ATOMS: atom_id res chain seq x y z
N MET A 1 -71.60 46.73 -47.63
CA MET A 1 -71.69 47.89 -46.71
C MET A 1 -70.79 47.59 -45.51
N GLN A 2 -69.70 48.32 -45.33
CA GLN A 2 -69.14 48.58 -44.00
C GLN A 2 -69.81 49.85 -43.47
N PRO A 3 -70.14 49.93 -42.18
CA PRO A 3 -69.22 50.42 -41.13
C PRO A 3 -69.37 49.56 -39.84
N GLY A 4 -68.62 49.68 -38.75
CA GLY A 4 -67.59 50.58 -38.28
C GLY A 4 -67.46 50.40 -36.75
N GLU A 5 -66.24 50.51 -36.24
CA GLU A 5 -65.89 51.17 -34.98
C GLU A 5 -65.94 50.46 -33.60
N LYS A 6 -64.71 50.21 -33.10
CA LYS A 6 -64.14 50.42 -31.74
C LYS A 6 -64.50 49.54 -30.52
N ARG A 7 -63.37 49.00 -30.00
CA ARG A 7 -62.82 49.07 -28.62
C ARG A 7 -63.12 47.97 -27.60
N ASN A 8 -61.98 47.41 -27.16
CA ASN A 8 -61.55 47.11 -25.79
C ASN A 8 -61.95 45.78 -25.12
N ARG A 9 -60.86 45.04 -24.82
CA ARG A 9 -60.55 44.32 -23.58
C ARG A 9 -61.55 43.25 -23.11
N ALA A 10 -61.15 41.99 -23.21
CA ALA A 10 -60.68 41.19 -22.07
C ALA A 10 -60.65 39.70 -22.42
N SER A 11 -59.71 38.99 -21.78
CA SER A 11 -59.77 37.56 -21.45
C SER A 11 -59.83 36.56 -22.60
N TRP A 12 -58.67 36.05 -22.98
CA TRP A 12 -58.58 34.70 -23.55
C TRP A 12 -57.74 33.84 -22.60
N PHE A 13 -58.48 32.99 -21.89
CA PHE A 13 -58.01 31.89 -21.08
C PHE A 13 -57.22 30.89 -21.94
N PHE A 14 -56.10 30.46 -21.36
CA PHE A 14 -55.41 29.18 -21.53
C PHE A 14 -55.98 28.15 -22.53
N ALA A 15 -55.17 27.82 -23.53
CA ALA A 15 -54.90 26.45 -23.95
C ALA A 15 -53.51 26.39 -24.62
N ALA A 16 -52.46 26.61 -23.83
CA ALA A 16 -51.10 26.29 -24.25
C ALA A 16 -50.97 24.76 -24.21
N VAL A 17 -50.97 24.16 -25.39
CA VAL A 17 -50.55 22.77 -25.60
C VAL A 17 -49.15 22.63 -25.01
N LEU A 18 -49.05 21.86 -23.93
CA LEU A 18 -47.79 21.42 -23.34
C LEU A 18 -47.07 20.57 -24.38
N CYS A 19 -46.21 21.19 -25.19
CA CYS A 19 -45.09 20.47 -25.79
C CYS A 19 -44.14 20.13 -24.63
N ILE A 20 -44.39 18.99 -23.99
CA ILE A 20 -43.39 18.31 -23.17
C ILE A 20 -42.25 17.99 -24.14
N GLY A 21 -41.25 18.88 -24.19
CA GLY A 21 -39.96 18.57 -24.75
C GLY A 21 -39.37 17.47 -23.89
N THR A 22 -39.65 16.21 -24.24
CA THR A 22 -38.84 15.09 -23.79
C THR A 22 -37.44 15.35 -24.30
N SER A 23 -36.54 15.80 -23.43
CA SER A 23 -35.11 15.76 -23.69
C SER A 23 -34.74 14.28 -23.83
N ALA A 24 -34.88 13.75 -25.05
CA ALA A 24 -34.27 12.49 -25.42
C ALA A 24 -32.77 12.67 -25.16
N ALA A 25 -32.22 11.86 -24.25
CA ALA A 25 -30.78 11.72 -24.13
C ALA A 25 -30.25 11.46 -25.56
N ALA A 26 -29.35 12.33 -26.03
CA ALA A 26 -28.77 12.17 -27.35
C ALA A 26 -28.12 10.79 -27.41
N ALA A 27 -28.54 9.96 -28.37
CA ALA A 27 -28.00 8.62 -28.53
C ALA A 27 -26.48 8.70 -28.78
N PRO A 28 -25.69 7.75 -28.27
CA PRO A 28 -24.23 7.75 -28.48
C PRO A 28 -23.91 7.71 -29.97
N GLN A 29 -22.88 8.46 -30.38
CA GLN A 29 -22.42 8.48 -31.77
C GLN A 29 -21.88 7.11 -32.17
N ARG A 30 -22.30 6.60 -33.31
CA ARG A 30 -21.96 5.26 -33.78
C ARG A 30 -20.68 5.31 -34.61
N ILE A 31 -19.69 4.51 -34.23
CA ILE A 31 -18.41 4.38 -34.94
C ILE A 31 -18.38 3.01 -35.61
N ILE A 32 -17.86 2.95 -36.82
CA ILE A 32 -17.52 1.69 -37.48
C ILE A 32 -16.06 1.67 -37.89
N VAL A 33 -15.41 0.52 -37.71
CA VAL A 33 -14.10 0.23 -38.29
C VAL A 33 -14.30 -0.74 -39.45
N LEU A 34 -14.04 -0.27 -40.67
CA LEU A 34 -14.10 -1.08 -41.87
C LEU A 34 -12.85 -1.95 -41.99
N GLU A 35 -12.97 -3.04 -42.74
CA GLU A 35 -11.83 -3.89 -43.06
C GLU A 35 -10.77 -3.11 -43.84
N LEU A 36 -9.52 -3.19 -43.39
CA LEU A 36 -8.41 -2.51 -44.06
C LEU A 36 -8.21 -3.11 -45.45
N SER A 37 -8.11 -2.26 -46.47
CA SER A 37 -7.77 -2.71 -47.82
C SER A 37 -6.26 -2.95 -47.92
N SER A 38 -5.84 -3.94 -48.70
CA SER A 38 -4.43 -4.33 -48.82
C SER A 38 -4.00 -4.42 -50.28
N ASP A 39 -3.00 -3.61 -50.65
CA ASP A 39 -2.36 -3.64 -51.97
C ASP A 39 -1.21 -4.67 -52.04
N LEU A 40 -0.98 -5.40 -50.95
CA LEU A 40 0.10 -6.40 -50.87
C LEU A 40 -0.17 -7.59 -51.80
N LYS A 41 0.89 -8.12 -52.41
CA LYS A 41 0.81 -9.22 -53.40
C LYS A 41 1.62 -10.43 -52.93
N GLY A 42 1.23 -11.62 -53.38
CA GLY A 42 2.01 -12.85 -53.19
C GLY A 42 2.19 -13.25 -51.72
N THR A 43 3.44 -13.49 -51.30
CA THR A 43 3.79 -13.94 -49.95
C THR A 43 3.56 -12.88 -48.87
N GLU A 44 3.66 -11.59 -49.22
CA GLU A 44 3.47 -10.47 -48.30
C GLU A 44 2.01 -10.38 -47.79
N ARG A 45 1.04 -10.73 -48.63
CA ARG A 45 -0.38 -10.79 -48.25
C ARG A 45 -0.69 -11.96 -47.29
N LYS A 46 0.14 -12.99 -47.26
CA LYS A 46 0.04 -14.09 -46.28
C LYS A 46 0.69 -13.73 -44.95
N GLU A 47 1.69 -12.85 -44.97
CA GLU A 47 2.41 -12.38 -43.78
C GLU A 47 1.62 -11.30 -43.03
N ILE A 48 0.93 -10.41 -43.77
CA ILE A 48 0.14 -9.30 -43.21
C ILE A 48 -1.35 -9.55 -43.45
N ASP A 49 -2.04 -10.01 -42.42
CA ASP A 49 -3.49 -10.23 -42.44
C ASP A 49 -4.24 -8.92 -42.13
N ALA A 50 -4.97 -8.42 -43.12
CA ALA A 50 -5.74 -7.19 -43.03
C ALA A 50 -6.91 -7.29 -42.03
N ALA A 51 -7.57 -8.45 -41.94
CA ALA A 51 -8.67 -8.67 -41.01
C ALA A 51 -8.16 -8.67 -39.56
N TYR A 52 -7.03 -9.34 -39.32
CA TYR A 52 -6.36 -9.32 -38.01
C TYR A 52 -5.97 -7.91 -37.56
N LEU A 53 -5.36 -7.12 -38.45
CA LEU A 53 -4.98 -5.73 -38.15
C LEU A 53 -6.20 -4.83 -37.96
N THR A 54 -7.28 -5.06 -38.70
CA THR A 54 -8.56 -4.39 -38.50
C THR A 54 -9.10 -4.63 -37.08
N ASP A 55 -9.04 -5.87 -36.60
CA ASP A 55 -9.47 -6.20 -35.24
C ASP A 55 -8.60 -5.52 -34.17
N ARG A 56 -7.29 -5.35 -34.43
CA ARG A 56 -6.44 -4.52 -33.53
C ARG A 56 -6.89 -3.06 -33.49
N VAL A 57 -7.33 -2.48 -34.61
CA VAL A 57 -7.88 -1.11 -34.65
C VAL A 57 -9.21 -1.03 -33.89
N ARG A 58 -10.06 -2.06 -33.99
CA ARG A 58 -11.31 -2.15 -33.19
C ARG A 58 -11.02 -2.19 -31.69
N ASP A 59 -10.05 -3.00 -31.26
CA ASP A 59 -9.65 -3.09 -29.85
C ASP A 59 -9.16 -1.75 -29.31
N VAL A 60 -8.32 -1.04 -30.10
CA VAL A 60 -7.88 0.32 -29.74
C VAL A 60 -9.05 1.28 -29.66
N THR A 61 -9.99 1.20 -30.59
CA THR A 61 -11.20 2.05 -30.59
C THR A 61 -12.02 1.83 -29.31
N LEU A 62 -12.23 0.57 -28.91
CA LEU A 62 -12.94 0.21 -27.67
C LEU A 62 -12.21 0.65 -26.40
N ALA A 63 -10.88 0.66 -26.42
CA ALA A 63 -10.06 1.06 -25.27
C ALA A 63 -10.00 2.58 -25.09
N VAL A 64 -10.06 3.32 -26.20
CA VAL A 64 -9.84 4.78 -26.22
C VAL A 64 -11.15 5.57 -26.17
N MET A 65 -12.21 5.08 -26.82
CA MET A 65 -13.46 5.83 -26.95
C MET A 65 -14.38 5.65 -25.73
N PRO A 66 -14.88 6.73 -25.11
CA PRO A 66 -15.76 6.64 -23.96
C PRO A 66 -17.12 6.06 -24.36
N ARG A 67 -17.48 4.93 -23.75
CA ARG A 67 -18.72 4.18 -24.03
C ARG A 67 -20.01 4.95 -23.71
N SER A 68 -19.92 6.03 -22.94
CA SER A 68 -21.04 6.93 -22.64
C SER A 68 -21.40 7.84 -23.81
N GLU A 69 -20.47 8.11 -24.72
CA GLU A 69 -20.64 9.04 -25.83
C GLU A 69 -20.57 8.36 -27.19
N TYR A 70 -19.85 7.25 -27.30
CA TYR A 70 -19.63 6.53 -28.56
C TYR A 70 -19.96 5.05 -28.45
N TYR A 71 -20.58 4.52 -29.50
CA TYR A 71 -20.91 3.10 -29.65
C TYR A 71 -20.16 2.52 -30.86
N LEU A 72 -19.28 1.54 -30.63
CA LEU A 72 -18.64 0.82 -31.72
C LEU A 72 -19.59 -0.25 -32.26
N ILE A 73 -19.93 -0.17 -33.55
CA ILE A 73 -20.71 -1.21 -34.24
C ILE A 73 -19.85 -2.47 -34.37
N ASP A 74 -20.30 -3.57 -33.78
CA ASP A 74 -19.63 -4.85 -33.87
C ASP A 74 -19.75 -5.49 -35.27
N LYS A 75 -18.86 -6.46 -35.53
CA LYS A 75 -18.74 -7.14 -36.83
C LYS A 75 -19.98 -7.97 -37.18
N GLU A 76 -20.67 -8.54 -36.19
CA GLU A 76 -21.81 -9.43 -36.41
C GLU A 76 -23.08 -8.64 -36.74
N ASN A 77 -23.32 -7.54 -36.03
CA ASN A 77 -24.38 -6.57 -36.29
C ASN A 77 -24.18 -5.86 -37.64
N MET A 78 -22.93 -5.57 -38.03
CA MET A 78 -22.62 -5.04 -39.37
C MET A 78 -23.09 -5.99 -40.48
N LEU A 79 -22.81 -7.30 -40.36
CA LEU A 79 -23.21 -8.30 -41.36
C LEU A 79 -24.73 -8.51 -41.43
N VAL A 80 -25.43 -8.40 -40.30
CA VAL A 80 -26.90 -8.44 -40.24
C VAL A 80 -27.50 -7.22 -40.93
N LEU A 81 -26.97 -6.03 -40.67
CA LEU A 81 -27.43 -4.77 -41.29
C LEU A 81 -27.16 -4.74 -42.80
N LEU A 82 -26.01 -5.27 -43.23
CA LEU A 82 -25.66 -5.36 -44.66
C LEU A 82 -26.56 -6.36 -45.41
N LYS A 83 -26.87 -7.52 -44.81
CA LYS A 83 -27.84 -8.49 -45.36
C LYS A 83 -29.25 -7.93 -45.49
N ALA A 84 -29.71 -7.15 -44.49
CA ALA A 84 -31.00 -6.46 -44.55
C ALA A 84 -31.06 -5.39 -45.67
N SER A 85 -29.91 -4.85 -46.09
CA SER A 85 -29.80 -3.89 -47.20
C SER A 85 -29.63 -4.52 -48.59
N GLY A 86 -29.59 -5.86 -48.68
CA GLY A 86 -29.56 -6.59 -49.95
C GLY A 86 -28.22 -6.54 -50.72
N LYS A 87 -27.10 -6.21 -50.06
CA LYS A 87 -25.76 -6.13 -50.70
C LYS A 87 -24.69 -6.89 -49.91
N SER A 88 -23.62 -7.29 -50.62
CA SER A 88 -22.45 -7.95 -50.04
C SER A 88 -21.28 -6.98 -49.85
N LEU A 89 -20.34 -7.30 -48.94
CA LEU A 89 -19.10 -6.51 -48.74
C LEU A 89 -18.25 -6.40 -50.02
N ALA A 90 -18.39 -7.35 -50.95
CA ALA A 90 -17.68 -7.35 -52.23
C ALA A 90 -18.20 -6.30 -53.23
N ASP A 91 -19.40 -5.76 -53.04
CA ASP A 91 -20.00 -4.74 -53.92
C ASP A 91 -19.48 -3.31 -53.60
N CYS A 92 -18.57 -3.18 -52.63
CA CYS A 92 -18.06 -1.90 -52.12
C CYS A 92 -16.54 -1.74 -52.32
N GLU A 93 -15.91 -2.51 -53.22
CA GLU A 93 -14.53 -2.25 -53.63
C GLU A 93 -14.47 -1.05 -54.58
N GLY A 94 -13.89 0.06 -54.11
CA GLY A 94 -13.46 1.18 -54.96
C GLY A 94 -14.30 2.46 -54.85
N GLU A 95 -15.56 2.41 -54.42
CA GLU A 95 -16.37 3.61 -54.20
C GLU A 95 -17.07 3.61 -52.83
N CYS A 96 -16.47 4.44 -51.96
CA CYS A 96 -17.06 5.10 -50.79
C CYS A 96 -17.20 4.28 -49.49
N GLU A 97 -16.08 4.17 -48.77
CA GLU A 97 -15.98 3.78 -47.34
C GLU A 97 -16.97 4.58 -46.46
N VAL A 98 -17.16 5.86 -46.80
CA VAL A 98 -18.10 6.78 -46.13
C VAL A 98 -19.56 6.38 -46.36
N ASP A 99 -19.93 5.99 -47.59
CA ASP A 99 -21.30 5.54 -47.88
C ASP A 99 -21.60 4.19 -47.25
N THR A 100 -20.60 3.30 -47.16
CA THR A 100 -20.71 2.06 -46.39
C THR A 100 -21.02 2.38 -44.93
N GLY A 101 -20.27 3.31 -44.32
CA GLY A 101 -20.54 3.82 -42.97
C GLY A 101 -21.95 4.40 -42.82
N ARG A 102 -22.40 5.22 -43.77
CA ARG A 102 -23.74 5.80 -43.75
C ARG A 102 -24.86 4.75 -43.82
N ARG A 103 -24.70 3.71 -44.65
CA ARG A 103 -25.69 2.64 -44.85
C ARG A 103 -25.85 1.73 -43.64
N VAL A 104 -24.78 1.47 -42.92
CA VAL A 104 -24.82 0.71 -41.65
C VAL A 104 -25.18 1.59 -40.45
N GLY A 105 -25.52 2.86 -40.68
CA GLY A 105 -25.86 3.80 -39.64
C GLY A 105 -24.69 4.12 -38.72
N ALA A 106 -23.45 4.12 -39.20
CA ALA A 106 -22.37 4.75 -38.46
C ALA A 106 -22.43 6.26 -38.68
N ASP A 107 -22.15 7.04 -37.64
CA ASP A 107 -21.95 8.49 -37.73
C ASP A 107 -20.48 8.79 -38.11
N LEU A 108 -19.56 7.91 -37.72
CA LEU A 108 -18.12 7.99 -37.98
C LEU A 108 -17.59 6.69 -38.59
N VAL A 109 -16.68 6.80 -39.56
CA VAL A 109 -16.02 5.65 -40.20
C VAL A 109 -14.52 5.72 -40.04
N VAL A 110 -13.92 4.60 -39.62
CA VAL A 110 -12.49 4.35 -39.67
C VAL A 110 -12.21 3.41 -40.83
N SER A 111 -11.34 3.84 -41.72
CA SER A 111 -10.87 3.07 -42.87
C SER A 111 -9.36 3.14 -42.99
N GLY A 112 -8.78 2.30 -43.84
CA GLY A 112 -7.36 2.37 -44.09
C GLY A 112 -6.84 1.43 -45.17
N THR A 113 -5.62 1.70 -45.60
CA THR A 113 -4.92 0.97 -46.67
C THR A 113 -3.57 0.45 -46.19
N ILE A 114 -3.25 -0.79 -46.57
CA ILE A 114 -2.01 -1.49 -46.24
C ILE A 114 -1.17 -1.60 -47.50
N ARG A 115 0.06 -1.09 -47.45
CA ARG A 115 1.00 -1.10 -48.59
C ARG A 115 2.43 -1.38 -48.13
N LYS A 116 3.29 -1.81 -49.05
CA LYS A 116 4.73 -1.90 -48.82
C LYS A 116 5.46 -0.82 -49.62
N PHE A 117 6.28 -0.02 -48.95
CA PHE A 117 7.05 1.05 -49.57
C PHE A 117 8.43 1.14 -48.94
N ALA A 118 9.48 1.17 -49.78
CA ALA A 118 10.88 1.24 -49.35
C ALA A 118 11.27 0.16 -48.32
N GLY A 119 10.79 -1.08 -48.52
CA GLY A 119 11.10 -2.22 -47.64
C GLY A 119 10.29 -2.27 -46.34
N GLN A 120 9.41 -1.31 -46.08
CA GLN A 120 8.56 -1.26 -44.89
C GLN A 120 7.08 -1.41 -45.24
N TYR A 121 6.34 -2.13 -44.41
CA TYR A 121 4.88 -2.12 -44.38
C TYR A 121 4.38 -0.79 -43.80
N LYS A 122 3.39 -0.21 -44.45
CA LYS A 122 2.76 1.05 -44.07
C LYS A 122 1.25 0.89 -44.06
N ILE A 123 0.63 1.37 -42.98
CA ILE A 123 -0.83 1.34 -42.82
C ILE A 123 -1.30 2.78 -42.63
N ALA A 124 -2.00 3.31 -43.63
CA ALA A 124 -2.63 4.62 -43.53
C ALA A 124 -4.04 4.44 -43.00
N LEU A 125 -4.32 4.94 -41.79
CA LEU A 125 -5.66 4.98 -41.22
C LEU A 125 -6.26 6.38 -41.38
N ARG A 126 -7.57 6.44 -41.61
CA ARG A 126 -8.33 7.67 -41.72
C ARG A 126 -9.63 7.55 -40.94
N LEU A 127 -9.99 8.62 -40.24
CA LEU A 127 -11.25 8.80 -39.56
C LEU A 127 -12.04 9.87 -40.30
N SER A 128 -13.27 9.54 -40.70
CA SER A 128 -14.12 10.45 -41.46
C SER A 128 -15.54 10.52 -40.91
N GLU A 129 -16.21 11.65 -41.09
CA GLU A 129 -17.63 11.80 -40.82
C GLU A 129 -18.46 11.21 -41.97
N THR A 130 -19.50 10.45 -41.65
CA THR A 130 -20.38 9.85 -42.67
C THR A 130 -21.40 10.84 -43.23
N ALA A 131 -21.62 11.97 -42.55
CA ALA A 131 -22.55 13.01 -42.96
C ALA A 131 -22.10 13.66 -44.28
N ASP A 132 -20.85 14.12 -44.36
CA ASP A 132 -20.30 14.87 -45.49
C ASP A 132 -19.03 14.25 -46.10
N GLY A 133 -18.47 13.19 -45.50
CA GLY A 133 -17.26 12.52 -45.97
C GLY A 133 -15.96 13.25 -45.61
N SER A 134 -16.03 14.27 -44.76
CA SER A 134 -14.85 15.02 -44.31
C SER A 134 -13.89 14.14 -43.52
N ALA A 135 -12.58 14.31 -43.75
CA ALA A 135 -11.56 13.67 -42.91
C ALA A 135 -11.42 14.44 -41.59
N ILE A 136 -11.62 13.78 -40.47
CA ILE A 136 -11.34 14.34 -39.14
C ILE A 136 -9.85 14.25 -38.84
N ASN A 137 -9.26 13.08 -39.11
CA ASN A 137 -7.86 12.82 -38.82
C ASN A 137 -7.33 11.65 -39.66
N SER A 138 -6.01 11.56 -39.79
CA SER A 138 -5.34 10.43 -40.42
C SER A 138 -4.00 10.16 -39.74
N VAL A 139 -3.66 8.88 -39.60
CA VAL A 139 -2.39 8.46 -39.02
C VAL A 139 -1.72 7.42 -39.92
N LEU A 140 -0.40 7.33 -39.83
CA LEU A 140 0.40 6.37 -40.60
C LEU A 140 1.18 5.49 -39.62
N ALA A 141 0.93 4.19 -39.66
CA ALA A 141 1.76 3.19 -38.99
C ALA A 141 2.83 2.67 -39.96
N SER A 142 4.02 2.35 -39.44
CA SER A 142 5.08 1.74 -40.25
C SER A 142 5.87 0.68 -39.49
N GLY A 143 6.30 -0.36 -40.19
CA GLY A 143 7.18 -1.39 -39.65
C GLY A 143 7.84 -2.20 -40.77
N ASP A 144 8.99 -2.78 -40.51
CA ASP A 144 9.74 -3.61 -41.47
C ASP A 144 9.24 -5.07 -41.53
N ASN A 145 8.51 -5.52 -40.52
CA ASN A 145 7.89 -6.84 -40.41
C ASN A 145 6.49 -6.77 -39.79
N ALA A 146 5.76 -7.89 -39.78
CA ALA A 146 4.40 -7.99 -39.25
C ALA A 146 4.26 -7.50 -37.79
N SER A 147 5.18 -7.90 -36.91
CA SER A 147 5.16 -7.52 -35.49
C SER A 147 5.42 -6.03 -35.31
N ALA A 148 6.39 -5.48 -36.05
CA ALA A 148 6.75 -4.06 -35.96
C ALA A 148 5.61 -3.15 -36.44
N VAL A 149 4.95 -3.49 -37.55
CA VAL A 149 3.84 -2.69 -38.07
C VAL A 149 2.60 -2.81 -37.19
N GLU A 150 2.35 -3.98 -36.58
CA GLU A 150 1.26 -4.16 -35.61
C GLU A 150 1.48 -3.31 -34.34
N GLU A 151 2.69 -3.31 -33.79
CA GLU A 151 3.01 -2.53 -32.59
C GLU A 151 2.85 -1.02 -32.85
N ASP A 152 3.34 -0.56 -34.00
CA ASP A 152 3.18 0.84 -34.39
C ASP A 152 1.72 1.20 -34.69
N LEU A 153 0.96 0.30 -35.32
CA LEU A 153 -0.48 0.46 -35.57
C LEU A 153 -1.24 0.68 -34.26
N LYS A 154 -1.00 -0.13 -33.22
CA LYS A 154 -1.63 0.05 -31.91
C LYS A 154 -1.32 1.42 -31.29
N ARG A 155 -0.09 1.88 -31.45
CA ARG A 155 0.38 3.17 -30.91
C ARG A 155 -0.16 4.39 -31.66
N VAL A 156 -0.29 4.32 -32.99
CA VAL A 156 -0.79 5.45 -33.79
C VAL A 156 -2.30 5.47 -33.90
N ALA A 157 -2.98 4.31 -33.89
CA ALA A 157 -4.43 4.21 -33.99
C ALA A 157 -5.15 4.97 -32.86
N ALA A 158 -4.58 5.00 -31.65
CA ALA A 158 -5.16 5.80 -30.55
C ALA A 158 -5.18 7.29 -30.87
N ARG A 159 -4.16 7.80 -31.57
CA ARG A 159 -4.05 9.22 -31.95
C ARG A 159 -5.06 9.61 -33.01
N LEU A 160 -5.58 8.64 -33.77
CA LEU A 160 -6.62 8.88 -34.76
C LEU A 160 -7.84 9.58 -34.14
N PHE A 161 -8.17 9.24 -32.89
CA PHE A 161 -9.35 9.75 -32.18
C PHE A 161 -9.11 10.99 -31.32
N GLU A 162 -7.86 11.48 -31.21
CA GLU A 162 -7.52 12.65 -30.38
C GLU A 162 -8.44 13.88 -30.61
N PRO A 163 -8.81 14.26 -31.85
CA PRO A 163 -9.69 15.39 -32.08
C PRO A 163 -11.09 15.21 -31.47
N LEU A 164 -11.60 13.97 -31.45
CA LEU A 164 -12.90 13.64 -30.86
C LEU A 164 -12.85 13.63 -29.35
N LEU A 165 -11.74 13.15 -28.76
CA LEU A 165 -11.56 13.12 -27.30
C LEU A 165 -11.41 14.52 -26.72
N LYS A 166 -10.74 15.44 -27.42
CA LYS A 166 -10.68 16.87 -27.01
C LYS A 166 -12.05 17.55 -27.04
N LYS A 167 -12.97 17.06 -27.88
CA LYS A 167 -14.36 17.53 -27.98
C LYS A 167 -15.27 16.88 -26.91
N SER A 168 -15.02 15.60 -26.61
CA SER A 168 -15.69 14.77 -25.58
C SER A 168 -15.28 15.11 -24.15
N THR A 169 -14.09 15.67 -23.93
CA THR A 169 -13.81 16.46 -22.73
C THR A 169 -14.67 17.72 -22.78
N GLY A 170 -15.97 17.57 -22.47
CA GLY A 170 -16.99 18.60 -22.36
C GLY A 170 -16.73 19.63 -21.26
N GLY A 171 -15.47 19.79 -20.84
CA GLY A 171 -14.96 20.97 -20.14
C GLY A 171 -14.46 22.06 -21.10
N ALA A 172 -14.05 21.74 -22.34
CA ALA A 172 -13.53 22.78 -23.25
C ALA A 172 -14.63 23.65 -23.88
N ALA A 173 -15.85 23.14 -24.02
CA ALA A 173 -16.96 23.87 -24.65
C ALA A 173 -17.72 24.83 -23.69
N LEU A 174 -17.47 24.78 -22.38
CA LEU A 174 -18.03 25.75 -21.41
C LEU A 174 -17.05 26.87 -21.05
N LEU A 175 -15.79 26.77 -21.46
CA LEU A 175 -14.71 27.65 -21.05
C LEU A 175 -14.24 28.55 -22.21
N GLN A 176 -15.15 29.37 -22.73
CA GLN A 176 -14.75 30.70 -23.20
C GLN A 176 -14.67 31.64 -21.99
N MET A 177 -13.93 31.26 -20.96
CA MET A 177 -13.32 32.27 -20.11
C MET A 177 -12.25 32.92 -20.98
N THR A 178 -12.60 34.06 -21.57
CA THR A 178 -11.74 34.91 -22.40
C THR A 178 -10.32 34.94 -21.84
N GLN A 179 -9.31 34.96 -22.74
CA GLN A 179 -7.89 35.05 -22.37
C GLN A 179 -7.72 35.98 -21.16
N GLY A 180 -7.20 35.44 -20.05
CA GLY A 180 -7.17 36.16 -18.79
C GLY A 180 -6.41 37.48 -18.94
N VAL A 181 -7.06 38.60 -18.62
CA VAL A 181 -6.37 39.87 -18.47
C VAL A 181 -5.45 39.72 -17.27
N SER A 182 -4.13 39.82 -17.44
CA SER A 182 -3.19 39.87 -16.33
C SER A 182 -2.80 41.31 -16.04
N LEU A 183 -2.66 41.65 -14.76
CA LEU A 183 -2.16 42.96 -14.36
C LEU A 183 -0.66 43.06 -14.70
N PRO A 184 -0.22 44.08 -15.45
CA PRO A 184 1.19 44.26 -15.73
C PRO A 184 1.93 44.75 -14.49
N ALA A 185 3.22 44.42 -14.40
CA ALA A 185 4.10 45.07 -13.42
C ALA A 185 4.24 46.56 -13.75
N VAL A 186 4.05 47.42 -12.75
CA VAL A 186 4.37 48.85 -12.86
C VAL A 186 5.87 49.02 -12.64
N SER A 187 6.54 49.73 -13.54
CA SER A 187 7.96 50.07 -13.46
C SER A 187 8.27 50.85 -12.17
N GLN A 188 9.47 50.67 -11.62
CA GLN A 188 9.92 51.52 -10.51
C GLN A 188 10.21 52.94 -11.00
N LEU A 189 9.95 53.92 -10.14
CA LEU A 189 10.32 55.31 -10.36
C LEU A 189 11.85 55.42 -10.53
N THR A 190 12.29 56.10 -11.59
CA THR A 190 13.71 56.31 -11.91
C THR A 190 13.93 57.73 -12.44
N GLY A 191 15.18 58.17 -12.49
CA GLY A 191 15.54 59.43 -13.14
C GLY A 191 15.39 60.67 -12.26
N ASN A 192 14.99 61.80 -12.86
CA ASN A 192 14.91 63.09 -12.18
C ASN A 192 13.68 63.19 -11.26
N LEU A 193 12.68 62.31 -11.43
CA LEU A 193 11.54 62.22 -10.52
C LEU A 193 11.92 61.82 -9.08
N THR A 194 13.05 61.12 -8.91
CA THR A 194 13.55 60.62 -7.62
C THR A 194 14.82 61.33 -7.14
N SER A 195 15.30 62.37 -7.83
CA SER A 195 16.55 63.01 -7.45
C SER A 195 16.39 63.80 -6.13
N GLU A 196 17.10 63.36 -5.10
CA GLU A 196 17.21 64.04 -3.79
C GLU A 196 18.05 65.32 -3.93
N GLY A 197 17.50 66.35 -4.58
CA GLY A 197 18.04 67.70 -4.52
C GLY A 197 19.08 68.11 -5.57
N LYS A 198 19.43 67.24 -6.53
CA LYS A 198 20.28 67.64 -7.68
C LYS A 198 19.40 68.19 -8.81
N GLY A 199 19.54 69.49 -9.10
CA GLY A 199 18.84 70.16 -10.20
C GLY A 199 17.48 70.77 -9.85
N LEU A 200 17.22 71.04 -8.56
CA LEU A 200 16.00 71.73 -8.12
C LEU A 200 16.01 73.19 -8.60
N ASP A 201 15.19 73.48 -9.61
CA ASP A 201 14.87 74.84 -10.01
C ASP A 201 13.88 75.44 -9.00
N LEU A 202 14.41 76.15 -8.00
CA LEU A 202 13.60 76.78 -6.95
C LEU A 202 12.76 77.96 -7.47
N SER A 203 12.90 78.35 -8.74
CA SER A 203 12.08 79.42 -9.35
C SER A 203 10.63 78.98 -9.62
N ASN A 204 10.36 77.66 -9.65
CA ASN A 204 9.02 77.11 -9.85
C ASN A 204 8.63 76.18 -8.69
N THR A 205 8.26 76.78 -7.56
CA THR A 205 7.90 76.05 -6.33
C THR A 205 6.64 75.20 -6.51
N ASP A 206 5.72 75.60 -7.39
CA ASP A 206 4.48 74.87 -7.69
C ASP A 206 4.77 73.48 -8.28
N ALA A 207 5.79 73.37 -9.14
CA ALA A 207 6.22 72.09 -9.71
C ALA A 207 6.75 71.12 -8.65
N LEU A 208 7.42 71.63 -7.61
CA LEU A 208 7.95 70.83 -6.50
C LEU A 208 6.83 70.35 -5.58
N VAL A 209 5.88 71.23 -5.24
CA VAL A 209 4.69 70.87 -4.44
C VAL A 209 3.86 69.80 -5.15
N ALA A 210 3.63 69.97 -6.46
CA ALA A 210 2.92 68.98 -7.25
C ALA A 210 3.65 67.63 -7.27
N ARG A 211 4.99 67.64 -7.40
CA ARG A 211 5.81 66.42 -7.42
C ARG A 211 5.73 65.67 -6.10
N ASP A 212 5.86 66.36 -4.97
CA ASP A 212 5.83 65.70 -3.65
C ASP A 212 4.46 65.05 -3.39
N ARG A 213 3.36 65.70 -3.81
CA ARG A 213 2.03 65.10 -3.79
C ARG A 213 1.93 63.87 -4.71
N ALA A 214 2.50 63.94 -5.91
CA ALA A 214 2.47 62.83 -6.86
C ALA A 214 3.28 61.62 -6.35
N LEU A 215 4.43 61.85 -5.70
CA LEU A 215 5.22 60.81 -5.06
C LEU A 215 4.45 60.11 -3.94
N GLU A 216 3.67 60.85 -3.14
CA GLU A 216 2.83 60.26 -2.10
C GLU A 216 1.70 59.41 -2.70
N MET A 217 1.04 59.90 -3.75
CA MET A 217 -0.01 59.15 -4.43
C MET A 217 0.52 57.90 -5.14
N ASP A 218 1.73 57.95 -5.72
CA ASP A 218 2.37 56.82 -6.41
C ASP A 218 2.57 55.62 -5.47
N LYS A 219 2.83 55.86 -4.17
CA LYS A 219 2.97 54.79 -3.15
C LYS A 219 1.73 53.91 -3.05
N SER A 220 0.54 54.49 -3.27
CA SER A 220 -0.76 53.80 -3.27
C SER A 220 -1.37 53.67 -4.66
N GLY A 221 -0.55 53.83 -5.71
CA GLY A 221 -1.03 53.83 -7.08
C GLY A 221 -1.58 52.48 -7.54
N LYS A 222 -1.20 51.36 -6.91
CA LYS A 222 -1.77 50.04 -7.25
C LYS A 222 -3.24 49.94 -6.81
N GLU A 223 -3.56 50.53 -5.67
CA GLU A 223 -4.92 50.63 -5.13
C GLU A 223 -5.73 51.72 -5.84
N HIS A 224 -5.08 52.86 -6.16
CA HIS A 224 -5.71 54.05 -6.74
C HIS A 224 -4.97 54.56 -8.00
N PRO A 225 -4.94 53.79 -9.11
CA PRO A 225 -4.11 54.11 -10.25
C PRO A 225 -4.58 55.35 -11.03
N ASP A 226 -5.89 55.60 -11.06
CA ASP A 226 -6.44 56.82 -11.68
C ASP A 226 -6.00 58.08 -10.94
N ASP A 227 -5.90 58.02 -9.61
CA ASP A 227 -5.50 59.17 -8.80
C ASP A 227 -3.99 59.39 -8.85
N ALA A 228 -3.19 58.32 -8.91
CA ALA A 228 -1.76 58.41 -9.20
C ALA A 228 -1.51 59.00 -10.60
N ALA A 229 -2.25 58.55 -11.62
CA ALA A 229 -2.16 59.10 -12.97
C ALA A 229 -2.50 60.60 -13.02
N LYS A 230 -3.57 61.03 -12.34
CA LYS A 230 -3.95 62.44 -12.23
C LYS A 230 -2.89 63.27 -11.51
N ALA A 231 -2.32 62.75 -10.42
CA ALA A 231 -1.30 63.46 -9.66
C ALA A 231 -0.04 63.70 -10.51
N TRP A 232 0.42 62.70 -11.27
CA TRP A 232 1.54 62.87 -12.20
C TRP A 232 1.23 63.77 -13.39
N GLN A 233 0.00 63.73 -13.90
CA GLN A 233 -0.41 64.66 -14.95
C GLN A 233 -0.39 66.11 -14.44
N ALA A 234 -0.82 66.34 -13.19
CA ALA A 234 -0.77 67.67 -12.58
C ALA A 234 0.66 68.20 -12.48
N VAL A 235 1.67 67.35 -12.24
CA VAL A 235 3.10 67.72 -12.28
C VAL A 235 3.52 68.14 -13.70
N ALA A 236 3.07 67.43 -14.72
CA ALA A 236 3.41 67.73 -16.11
C ALA A 236 2.80 69.05 -16.60
N ASP A 237 1.59 69.35 -16.13
CA ASP A 237 0.79 70.49 -16.56
C ASP A 237 1.19 71.82 -15.88
N VAL A 238 2.11 71.80 -14.90
CA VAL A 238 2.60 73.02 -14.26
C VAL A 238 3.28 73.94 -15.29
N PRO A 239 2.84 75.21 -15.42
CA PRO A 239 3.40 76.16 -16.38
C PRO A 239 4.80 76.63 -15.98
N GLY A 240 5.51 77.27 -16.93
CA GLY A 240 6.86 77.77 -16.70
C GLY A 240 7.98 76.73 -16.89
N SER A 241 9.16 77.05 -16.37
CA SER A 241 10.32 76.15 -16.30
C SER A 241 9.97 74.94 -15.44
N ASN A 242 9.93 73.74 -16.01
CA ASN A 242 9.59 72.51 -15.30
C ASN A 242 10.42 71.34 -15.84
N PRO A 243 11.48 70.91 -15.14
CA PRO A 243 12.35 69.83 -15.58
C PRO A 243 11.66 68.46 -15.55
N PHE A 244 10.59 68.29 -14.78
CA PHE A 244 9.90 67.00 -14.59
C PHE A 244 8.85 66.72 -15.66
N ARG A 245 8.49 67.70 -16.51
CA ARG A 245 7.33 67.63 -17.41
C ARG A 245 7.25 66.34 -18.24
N LYS A 246 8.35 65.97 -18.91
CA LYS A 246 8.38 64.78 -19.77
C LYS A 246 8.27 63.48 -18.97
N GLU A 247 9.04 63.37 -17.89
CA GLU A 247 9.08 62.16 -17.06
C GLU A 247 7.73 61.97 -16.32
N ALA A 248 7.15 63.04 -15.78
CA ALA A 248 5.85 63.03 -15.14
C ALA A 248 4.71 62.65 -16.10
N ALA A 249 4.70 63.18 -17.33
CA ALA A 249 3.73 62.78 -18.34
C ALA A 249 3.85 61.29 -18.72
N GLY A 250 5.09 60.78 -18.81
CA GLY A 250 5.36 59.35 -19.02
C GLY A 250 4.79 58.49 -17.89
N ARG A 251 5.08 58.85 -16.63
CA ARG A 251 4.58 58.14 -15.44
C ARG A 251 3.05 58.19 -15.33
N ALA A 252 2.43 59.33 -15.67
CA ALA A 252 0.98 59.45 -15.76
C ALA A 252 0.41 58.49 -16.82
N GLY A 253 1.07 58.33 -17.97
CA GLY A 253 0.71 57.37 -19.00
C GLY A 253 0.77 55.92 -18.54
N GLU A 254 1.83 55.54 -17.81
CA GLU A 254 1.99 54.20 -17.22
C GLU A 254 0.84 53.88 -16.26
N TRP A 255 0.51 54.81 -15.35
CA TRP A 255 -0.59 54.61 -14.40
C TRP A 255 -1.96 54.53 -15.06
N ARG A 256 -2.24 55.32 -16.13
CA ARG A 256 -3.49 55.17 -16.91
C ARG A 256 -3.57 53.80 -17.58
N ALA A 257 -2.49 53.35 -18.23
CA ALA A 257 -2.47 52.05 -18.88
C ALA A 257 -2.65 50.90 -17.86
N PHE A 258 -2.12 51.06 -16.65
CA PHE A 258 -2.38 50.14 -15.53
C PHE A 258 -3.85 50.22 -15.08
N ALA A 259 -4.41 51.41 -14.90
CA ALA A 259 -5.81 51.62 -14.52
C ALA A 259 -6.78 50.96 -15.51
N ASP A 260 -6.57 51.13 -16.81
CA ASP A 260 -7.41 50.51 -17.85
C ASP A 260 -7.41 48.98 -17.76
N LYS A 261 -6.23 48.39 -17.57
CA LYS A 261 -6.09 46.93 -17.40
C LYS A 261 -6.68 46.45 -16.09
N LYS A 262 -6.53 47.22 -15.01
CA LYS A 262 -7.15 46.92 -13.71
C LYS A 262 -8.66 46.95 -13.78
N ASN A 263 -9.23 47.97 -14.42
CA ASN A 263 -10.68 48.06 -14.64
C ASN A 263 -11.21 46.88 -15.47
N ALA A 264 -10.49 46.48 -16.52
CA ALA A 264 -10.84 45.30 -17.31
C ALA A 264 -10.73 44.00 -16.49
N TYR A 265 -9.67 43.85 -15.69
CA TYR A 265 -9.47 42.72 -14.77
C TYR A 265 -10.60 42.62 -13.74
N ASP A 266 -10.91 43.71 -13.05
CA ASP A 266 -11.94 43.76 -12.00
C ASP A 266 -13.33 43.45 -12.58
N LYS A 267 -13.63 43.94 -13.79
CA LYS A 267 -14.87 43.63 -14.50
C LYS A 267 -14.96 42.14 -14.85
N GLN A 268 -13.87 41.55 -15.33
CA GLN A 268 -13.83 40.13 -15.66
C GLN A 268 -13.97 39.27 -14.39
N LEU A 269 -13.24 39.60 -13.32
CA LEU A 269 -13.33 38.94 -12.02
C LEU A 269 -14.77 38.96 -11.49
N ALA A 270 -15.46 40.11 -11.56
CA ALA A 270 -16.85 40.23 -11.12
C ALA A 270 -17.80 39.37 -11.97
N SER A 271 -17.61 39.34 -13.29
CA SER A 271 -18.37 38.50 -14.21
C SER A 271 -18.18 37.00 -13.90
N ASP A 272 -16.93 36.56 -13.80
CA ASP A 272 -16.59 35.15 -13.58
C ASP A 272 -17.05 34.68 -12.20
N THR A 273 -16.87 35.50 -11.16
CA THR A 273 -17.43 35.24 -9.82
C THR A 273 -18.95 35.11 -9.87
N GLY A 274 -19.63 36.00 -10.60
CA GLY A 274 -21.09 35.98 -10.76
C GLY A 274 -21.58 34.73 -11.49
N ASN A 275 -20.84 34.26 -12.49
CA ASN A 275 -21.13 33.02 -13.21
C ASN A 275 -20.95 31.79 -12.32
N LEU A 276 -19.85 31.71 -11.56
CA LEU A 276 -19.61 30.59 -10.64
C LEU A 276 -20.68 30.51 -9.54
N ARG A 277 -21.07 31.64 -8.95
CA ARG A 277 -22.15 31.66 -7.94
C ARG A 277 -23.47 31.10 -8.47
N LYS A 278 -23.72 31.21 -9.78
CA LYS A 278 -24.89 30.61 -10.45
C LYS A 278 -24.68 29.13 -10.76
N LEU A 279 -23.49 28.72 -11.20
CA LEU A 279 -23.21 27.37 -11.70
C LEU A 279 -22.97 26.34 -10.58
N LEU A 280 -22.24 26.71 -9.53
CA LEU A 280 -21.82 25.77 -8.47
C LEU A 280 -23.00 25.10 -7.72
N PRO A 281 -24.13 25.79 -7.47
CA PRO A 281 -25.30 25.17 -6.85
C PRO A 281 -26.13 24.28 -7.79
N LEU A 282 -25.96 24.36 -9.12
CA LEU A 282 -26.84 23.67 -10.08
C LEU A 282 -26.62 22.15 -10.06
N ARG A 283 -27.70 21.38 -9.91
CA ARG A 283 -27.65 19.90 -9.97
C ARG A 283 -27.32 19.35 -11.36
N SER A 284 -27.63 20.11 -12.41
CA SER A 284 -27.36 19.72 -13.80
C SER A 284 -25.88 19.77 -14.17
N VAL A 285 -25.06 20.45 -13.37
CA VAL A 285 -23.62 20.55 -13.60
C VAL A 285 -22.93 19.46 -12.77
N PRO A 286 -22.13 18.57 -13.40
CA PRO A 286 -21.40 17.53 -12.67
C PRO A 286 -20.39 18.11 -11.68
N PRO A 287 -20.14 17.44 -10.54
CA PRO A 287 -19.16 17.88 -9.54
C PRO A 287 -17.76 18.11 -10.11
N GLU A 288 -17.34 17.27 -11.07
CA GLU A 288 -16.03 17.32 -11.70
C GLU A 288 -15.83 18.64 -12.47
N VAL A 289 -16.87 19.06 -13.20
CA VAL A 289 -16.86 20.34 -13.95
C VAL A 289 -16.81 21.52 -12.98
N LYS A 290 -17.53 21.45 -11.86
CA LYS A 290 -17.49 22.51 -10.82
C LYS A 290 -16.10 22.67 -10.22
N ILE A 291 -15.45 21.55 -9.91
CA ILE A 291 -14.08 21.53 -9.36
C ILE A 291 -13.11 22.12 -10.38
N GLN A 292 -13.20 21.73 -11.66
CA GLN A 292 -12.36 22.29 -12.72
C GLN A 292 -12.53 23.80 -12.88
N LEU A 293 -13.78 24.29 -12.86
CA LEU A 293 -14.08 25.71 -12.92
C LEU A 293 -13.50 26.49 -11.74
N LEU A 294 -13.58 25.94 -10.52
CA LEU A 294 -12.98 26.53 -9.33
C LEU A 294 -11.46 26.57 -9.40
N VAL A 295 -10.83 25.50 -9.89
CA VAL A 295 -9.38 25.41 -10.10
C VAL A 295 -8.91 26.45 -11.11
N GLU A 296 -9.60 26.58 -12.25
CA GLU A 296 -9.25 27.57 -13.27
C GLU A 296 -9.43 29.00 -12.76
N TYR A 297 -10.51 29.26 -12.02
CA TYR A 297 -10.73 30.53 -11.34
C TYR A 297 -9.61 30.84 -10.34
N ALA A 298 -9.20 29.86 -9.52
CA ALA A 298 -8.11 30.03 -8.56
C ALA A 298 -6.74 30.22 -9.23
N ARG A 299 -6.46 29.55 -10.36
CA ARG A 299 -5.24 29.81 -11.14
C ARG A 299 -5.19 31.24 -11.67
N ARG A 300 -6.34 31.77 -12.06
CA ARG A 300 -6.46 33.10 -12.66
C ARG A 300 -6.45 34.23 -11.62
N TYR A 301 -7.10 34.03 -10.48
CA TYR A 301 -7.39 35.09 -9.49
C TYR A 301 -6.89 34.80 -8.07
N GLY A 302 -6.44 33.58 -7.79
CA GLY A 302 -6.23 33.08 -6.43
C GLY A 302 -5.16 33.81 -5.61
N ALA A 303 -4.21 34.49 -6.27
CA ALA A 303 -3.22 35.33 -5.58
C ALA A 303 -3.81 36.66 -5.05
N ASP A 304 -4.80 37.22 -5.75
CA ASP A 304 -5.40 38.53 -5.43
C ASP A 304 -6.76 38.41 -4.72
N SER A 305 -7.32 37.19 -4.62
CA SER A 305 -8.66 36.94 -4.10
C SER A 305 -8.78 35.71 -3.18
N PRO A 306 -7.88 35.54 -2.18
CA PRO A 306 -7.80 34.31 -1.37
C PRO A 306 -9.11 33.96 -0.64
N ASN A 307 -9.83 34.97 -0.14
CA ASN A 307 -11.08 34.76 0.62
C ASN A 307 -12.30 34.43 -0.26
N THR A 308 -12.22 34.69 -1.57
CA THR A 308 -13.36 34.51 -2.48
C THR A 308 -13.48 33.07 -2.94
N VAL A 309 -12.35 32.38 -3.09
CA VAL A 309 -12.32 30.99 -3.57
C VAL A 309 -12.94 30.04 -2.54
N GLU A 310 -12.59 30.20 -1.24
CA GLU A 310 -13.17 29.38 -0.17
C GLU A 310 -14.68 29.56 -0.05
N GLN A 311 -15.18 30.81 -0.14
CA GLN A 311 -16.62 31.09 -0.14
C GLN A 311 -17.36 30.45 -1.32
N LEU A 312 -16.68 30.32 -2.48
CA LEU A 312 -17.28 29.65 -3.64
C LEU A 312 -17.36 28.13 -3.44
N VAL A 313 -16.43 27.52 -2.67
CA VAL A 313 -16.48 26.08 -2.35
C VAL A 313 -17.77 25.73 -1.59
N ASP A 314 -18.24 26.59 -0.68
CA ASP A 314 -19.48 26.36 0.07
C ASP A 314 -20.73 26.24 -0.82
N LEU A 315 -20.68 26.84 -2.01
CA LEU A 315 -21.76 26.79 -3.00
C LEU A 315 -21.76 25.49 -3.81
N VAL A 316 -20.71 24.67 -3.74
CA VAL A 316 -20.62 23.40 -4.47
C VAL A 316 -21.68 22.43 -3.96
N GLN A 317 -22.40 21.86 -4.92
CA GLN A 317 -23.35 20.77 -4.73
C GLN A 317 -22.94 19.56 -5.58
N PRO A 318 -23.13 18.32 -5.09
CA PRO A 318 -23.59 17.98 -3.74
C PRO A 318 -22.53 18.28 -2.66
N PRO A 319 -22.90 18.38 -1.35
CA PRO A 319 -22.00 18.86 -0.30
C PRO A 319 -20.76 17.99 -0.05
N ASP A 320 -20.85 16.70 -0.33
CA ASP A 320 -19.74 15.74 -0.31
C ASP A 320 -18.65 16.09 -1.35
N ALA A 321 -18.99 16.75 -2.46
CA ALA A 321 -18.00 17.21 -3.44
C ALA A 321 -17.17 18.43 -2.97
N ARG A 322 -17.53 19.06 -1.84
CA ARG A 322 -16.79 20.23 -1.31
C ARG A 322 -15.41 19.86 -0.81
N SER A 323 -15.24 18.67 -0.22
CA SER A 323 -13.91 18.21 0.23
C SER A 323 -12.97 18.07 -0.96
N ASP A 324 -13.46 17.51 -2.07
CA ASP A 324 -12.70 17.32 -3.30
C ASP A 324 -12.34 18.66 -3.96
N ALA A 325 -13.30 19.61 -3.98
CA ALA A 325 -13.03 20.97 -4.44
C ALA A 325 -11.94 21.65 -3.60
N SER A 326 -12.02 21.56 -2.27
CA SER A 326 -11.00 22.13 -1.37
C SER A 326 -9.61 21.47 -1.56
N ALA A 327 -9.58 20.15 -1.74
CA ALA A 327 -8.35 19.41 -1.98
C ALA A 327 -7.73 19.76 -3.34
N ALA A 328 -8.55 19.92 -4.38
CA ALA A 328 -8.10 20.35 -5.70
C ALA A 328 -7.47 21.76 -5.66
N LEU A 329 -8.09 22.70 -4.93
CA LEU A 329 -7.56 24.04 -4.75
C LEU A 329 -6.23 24.07 -3.98
N ARG A 330 -6.12 23.29 -2.89
CA ARG A 330 -4.85 23.14 -2.16
C ARG A 330 -3.77 22.48 -3.01
N CYS A 331 -4.15 21.53 -3.86
CA CYS A 331 -3.21 20.92 -4.81
C CYS A 331 -2.61 21.95 -5.78
N GLU A 332 -3.39 22.94 -6.24
CA GLU A 332 -2.87 24.04 -7.08
C GLU A 332 -1.87 24.94 -6.35
N SER A 333 -2.02 25.10 -5.03
CA SER A 333 -1.01 25.76 -4.19
C SER A 333 0.25 24.90 -3.92
N LYS A 334 0.42 23.79 -4.65
CA LYS A 334 1.54 22.82 -4.54
C LYS A 334 1.61 22.10 -3.19
N ASP A 335 0.49 21.95 -2.49
CA ASP A 335 0.42 21.06 -1.34
C ASP A 335 0.36 19.59 -1.80
N ALA A 336 1.48 18.91 -1.63
CA ALA A 336 1.68 17.53 -2.08
C ALA A 336 0.71 16.54 -1.39
N SER A 337 0.30 16.82 -0.15
CA SER A 337 -0.60 15.95 0.63
C SER A 337 -2.05 16.04 0.14
N SER A 338 -2.51 17.25 -0.21
CA SER A 338 -3.82 17.46 -0.82
C SER A 338 -3.90 16.85 -2.21
N CYS A 339 -2.85 17.00 -3.04
CA CYS A 339 -2.82 16.35 -4.36
C CYS A 339 -2.89 14.81 -4.27
N LEU A 340 -2.19 14.21 -3.30
CA LEU A 340 -2.23 12.76 -3.08
C LEU A 340 -3.62 12.29 -2.63
N SER A 341 -4.28 13.07 -1.75
CA SER A 341 -5.63 12.75 -1.28
C SER A 341 -6.65 12.82 -2.43
N LEU A 342 -6.53 13.83 -3.30
CA LEU A 342 -7.34 13.96 -4.51
C LEU A 342 -7.14 12.76 -5.45
N ALA A 343 -5.89 12.32 -5.65
CA ALA A 343 -5.58 11.16 -6.48
C ALA A 343 -6.26 9.88 -5.95
N ARG A 344 -6.22 9.65 -4.64
CA ARG A 344 -6.90 8.51 -3.99
C ARG A 344 -8.42 8.59 -4.09
N ALA A 345 -9.00 9.78 -3.94
CA ALA A 345 -10.43 9.99 -4.10
C ALA A 345 -10.87 9.70 -5.55
N ALA A 346 -10.11 10.16 -6.55
CA ALA A 346 -10.36 9.85 -7.96
C ALA A 346 -10.30 8.35 -8.24
N LEU A 347 -9.31 7.64 -7.68
CA LEU A 347 -9.26 6.17 -7.77
C LEU A 347 -10.48 5.49 -7.14
N GLY A 348 -10.93 5.96 -5.97
CA GLY A 348 -12.11 5.43 -5.29
C GLY A 348 -13.39 5.57 -6.12
N ARG A 349 -13.45 6.56 -7.02
CA ARG A 349 -14.55 6.77 -7.97
C ARG A 349 -14.35 6.06 -9.32
N GLY A 350 -13.23 5.39 -9.54
CA GLY A 350 -12.89 4.75 -10.81
C GLY A 350 -12.36 5.69 -11.90
N ASP A 351 -12.09 6.96 -11.57
CA ASP A 351 -11.46 7.92 -12.48
C ASP A 351 -9.93 7.72 -12.48
N THR A 352 -9.48 6.77 -13.31
CA THR A 352 -8.06 6.42 -13.41
C THR A 352 -7.22 7.52 -14.04
N ALA A 353 -7.76 8.24 -15.03
CA ALA A 353 -7.05 9.32 -15.71
C ALA A 353 -6.83 10.53 -14.79
N GLY A 354 -7.89 10.99 -14.10
CA GLY A 354 -7.79 12.08 -13.13
C GLY A 354 -6.93 11.71 -11.91
N ALA A 355 -6.94 10.45 -11.50
CA ALA A 355 -6.02 9.95 -10.48
C ALA A 355 -4.56 10.06 -10.92
N MET A 356 -4.21 9.61 -12.13
CA MET A 356 -2.83 9.66 -12.63
C MET A 356 -2.31 11.09 -12.71
N ASP A 357 -3.11 12.02 -13.24
CA ASP A 357 -2.75 13.44 -13.29
C ASP A 357 -2.54 14.04 -11.88
N SER A 358 -3.39 13.67 -10.92
CA SER A 358 -3.25 14.12 -9.54
C SER A 358 -2.00 13.53 -8.86
N PHE A 359 -1.65 12.27 -9.15
CA PHE A 359 -0.40 11.67 -8.70
C PHE A 359 0.84 12.33 -9.32
N ASP A 360 0.81 12.67 -10.62
CA ASP A 360 1.89 13.43 -11.27
C ASP A 360 2.11 14.77 -10.56
N ARG A 361 1.03 15.52 -10.30
CA ARG A 361 1.08 16.80 -9.58
C ARG A 361 1.59 16.63 -8.15
N ALA A 362 1.10 15.62 -7.41
CA ALA A 362 1.56 15.32 -6.06
C ALA A 362 3.06 14.96 -6.02
N CYS A 363 3.52 14.13 -6.98
CA CYS A 363 4.93 13.76 -7.10
C CYS A 363 5.80 14.97 -7.46
N ALA A 364 5.34 15.83 -8.38
CA ALA A 364 6.03 17.08 -8.73
C ALA A 364 6.08 18.07 -7.54
N ALA A 365 5.07 18.06 -6.67
CA ALA A 365 5.03 18.83 -5.43
C ALA A 365 5.90 18.23 -4.30
N GLY A 366 6.53 17.06 -4.52
CA GLY A 366 7.47 16.45 -3.58
C GLY A 366 6.88 15.33 -2.70
N SER A 367 5.65 14.86 -2.97
CA SER A 367 5.11 13.68 -2.26
C SER A 367 5.81 12.41 -2.73
N THR A 368 6.69 11.87 -1.88
CA THR A 368 7.46 10.66 -2.13
C THR A 368 6.57 9.42 -2.24
N GLU A 369 5.49 9.40 -1.45
CA GLU A 369 4.44 8.38 -1.50
C GLU A 369 3.66 8.45 -2.83
N ALA A 370 3.33 9.65 -3.31
CA ALA A 370 2.70 9.81 -4.61
C ALA A 370 3.61 9.36 -5.76
N CYS A 371 4.90 9.67 -5.69
CA CYS A 371 5.88 9.20 -6.67
C CYS A 371 5.98 7.67 -6.69
N GLU A 372 5.93 7.02 -5.52
CA GLU A 372 5.90 5.55 -5.45
C GLU A 372 4.63 4.99 -6.08
N GLU A 373 3.45 5.49 -5.70
CA GLU A 373 2.15 5.02 -6.23
C GLU A 373 2.05 5.20 -7.75
N LEU A 374 2.43 6.38 -8.24
CA LEU A 374 2.50 6.68 -9.68
C LEU A 374 3.43 5.68 -10.37
N GLY A 375 4.64 5.53 -9.81
CA GLY A 375 5.66 4.64 -10.31
C GLY A 375 5.21 3.19 -10.39
N MET A 376 4.60 2.66 -9.33
CA MET A 376 4.11 1.28 -9.25
C MET A 376 3.02 0.99 -10.29
N ARG A 377 2.11 1.94 -10.49
CA ARG A 377 1.00 1.82 -11.46
C ARG A 377 1.50 1.90 -12.89
N MET A 378 2.50 2.75 -13.15
CA MET A 378 3.04 2.99 -14.48
C MET A 378 4.18 2.03 -14.87
N ALA A 379 4.84 1.39 -13.91
CA ALA A 379 5.95 0.47 -14.19
C ALA A 379 5.54 -0.77 -14.99
N GLY A 380 4.26 -1.16 -14.92
CA GLY A 380 3.66 -2.20 -15.77
C GLY A 380 2.95 -1.66 -17.02
N GLY A 381 3.12 -0.37 -17.33
CA GLY A 381 2.44 0.30 -18.43
C GLY A 381 2.65 -0.39 -19.77
N SER A 382 1.60 -0.41 -20.59
CA SER A 382 1.61 -1.02 -21.92
C SER A 382 2.51 -0.26 -22.90
N THR A 383 2.72 1.05 -22.67
CA THR A 383 3.58 1.88 -23.51
C THR A 383 4.96 2.10 -22.90
N GLU A 384 5.97 2.30 -23.75
CA GLU A 384 7.32 2.66 -23.30
C GLU A 384 7.35 4.01 -22.58
N ARG A 385 6.52 4.97 -23.00
CA ARG A 385 6.36 6.26 -22.32
C ARG A 385 5.86 6.07 -20.90
N ASP A 386 4.87 5.20 -20.69
CA ASP A 386 4.34 4.97 -19.35
C ASP A 386 5.37 4.27 -18.47
N ARG A 387 6.09 3.28 -19.02
CA ARG A 387 7.20 2.63 -18.31
C ARG A 387 8.29 3.63 -17.93
N PHE A 388 8.66 4.53 -18.84
CA PHE A 388 9.66 5.56 -18.57
C PHE A 388 9.19 6.57 -17.51
N ARG A 389 7.95 7.06 -17.63
CA ARG A 389 7.35 7.93 -16.60
C ARG A 389 7.29 7.24 -15.24
N GLY A 390 6.92 5.96 -15.23
CA GLY A 390 6.92 5.12 -14.04
C GLY A 390 8.30 4.95 -13.43
N SER A 391 9.32 4.64 -14.23
CA SER A 391 10.70 4.50 -13.74
C SER A 391 11.23 5.81 -13.16
N THR A 392 10.98 6.95 -13.81
CA THR A 392 11.40 8.27 -13.27
C THR A 392 10.70 8.58 -11.96
N ALA A 393 9.41 8.27 -11.81
CA ALA A 393 8.69 8.44 -10.55
C ALA A 393 9.24 7.52 -9.44
N LEU A 394 9.52 6.26 -9.77
CA LEU A 394 10.14 5.31 -8.84
C LEU A 394 11.55 5.75 -8.44
N GLU A 395 12.35 6.31 -9.35
CA GLU A 395 13.71 6.81 -9.04
C GLU A 395 13.64 7.93 -8.01
N LYS A 396 12.72 8.89 -8.18
CA LYS A 396 12.49 9.94 -7.20
C LYS A 396 12.07 9.37 -5.84
N ALA A 397 11.10 8.46 -5.82
CA ALA A 397 10.64 7.82 -4.59
C ALA A 397 11.77 7.05 -3.90
N CYS A 398 12.54 6.27 -4.66
CA CYS A 398 13.67 5.49 -4.16
C CYS A 398 14.76 6.39 -3.56
N SER A 399 15.14 7.46 -4.24
CA SER A 399 16.11 8.45 -3.74
C SER A 399 15.64 9.13 -2.44
N ALA A 400 14.34 9.16 -2.20
CA ALA A 400 13.73 9.67 -0.97
C ALA A 400 13.48 8.59 0.10
N GLY A 401 14.07 7.40 -0.05
CA GLY A 401 14.04 6.32 0.95
C GLY A 401 12.81 5.42 0.93
N ARG A 402 11.98 5.48 -0.13
CA ARG A 402 10.85 4.57 -0.31
C ARG A 402 11.34 3.20 -0.79
N GLY A 403 11.52 2.26 0.14
CA GLY A 403 12.13 0.96 -0.15
C GLY A 403 11.37 0.14 -1.20
N ALA A 404 10.04 0.19 -1.22
CA ALA A 404 9.23 -0.50 -2.22
C ALA A 404 9.51 0.01 -3.64
N ALA A 405 9.73 1.33 -3.80
CA ALA A 405 10.10 1.90 -5.09
C ALA A 405 11.46 1.39 -5.60
N CYS A 406 12.47 1.38 -4.72
CA CYS A 406 13.79 0.81 -5.03
C CYS A 406 13.70 -0.68 -5.39
N ALA A 407 12.88 -1.45 -4.65
CA ALA A 407 12.67 -2.88 -4.92
C ALA A 407 12.06 -3.11 -6.31
N LYS A 408 11.10 -2.27 -6.71
CA LYS A 408 10.49 -2.34 -8.03
C LYS A 408 11.50 -2.04 -9.13
N LEU A 409 12.30 -0.98 -8.99
CA LEU A 409 13.38 -0.68 -9.93
C LEU A 409 14.40 -1.83 -10.03
N ALA A 410 14.81 -2.39 -8.88
CA ALA A 410 15.73 -3.53 -8.83
C ALA A 410 15.19 -4.74 -9.59
N SER A 411 13.88 -4.99 -9.53
CA SER A 411 13.25 -6.13 -10.22
C SER A 411 13.20 -6.00 -11.74
N THR A 412 13.24 -4.78 -12.26
CA THR A 412 13.19 -4.47 -13.70
C THR A 412 14.58 -4.20 -14.29
N GLU A 413 15.59 -4.02 -13.44
CA GLU A 413 16.96 -3.74 -13.85
C GLU A 413 17.64 -5.00 -14.41
N ARG A 414 18.28 -4.86 -15.56
CA ARG A 414 18.96 -5.97 -16.26
C ARG A 414 20.37 -6.17 -15.76
N ASP A 415 21.04 -5.10 -15.33
CA ASP A 415 22.38 -5.19 -14.77
C ASP A 415 22.32 -5.77 -13.34
N PRO A 416 22.89 -6.97 -13.10
CA PRO A 416 22.84 -7.61 -11.80
C PRO A 416 23.56 -6.82 -10.70
N ALA A 417 24.61 -6.06 -11.04
CA ALA A 417 25.33 -5.24 -10.07
C ALA A 417 24.50 -4.05 -9.62
N LYS A 418 23.83 -3.38 -10.57
CA LYS A 418 22.92 -2.27 -10.28
C LYS A 418 21.65 -2.74 -9.55
N ALA A 419 21.08 -3.87 -9.96
CA ALA A 419 19.94 -4.49 -9.27
C ALA A 419 20.28 -4.86 -7.82
N ALA A 420 21.49 -5.36 -7.55
CA ALA A 420 21.94 -5.65 -6.19
C ALA A 420 22.05 -4.39 -5.32
N ARG A 421 22.58 -3.29 -5.87
CA ARG A 421 22.64 -1.99 -5.18
C ARG A 421 21.25 -1.45 -4.85
N LEU A 422 20.35 -1.44 -5.82
CA LEU A 422 18.95 -1.02 -5.62
C LEU A 422 18.22 -1.91 -4.61
N THR A 423 18.56 -3.20 -4.52
CA THR A 423 18.00 -4.11 -3.52
C THR A 423 18.52 -3.78 -2.10
N GLU A 424 19.80 -3.39 -1.96
CA GLU A 424 20.35 -2.91 -0.68
C GLU A 424 19.68 -1.59 -0.26
N GLU A 425 19.50 -0.64 -1.18
CA GLU A 425 18.75 0.60 -0.95
C GLU A 425 17.30 0.31 -0.56
N ALA A 426 16.64 -0.64 -1.22
CA ALA A 426 15.29 -1.07 -0.87
C ALA A 426 15.19 -1.60 0.57
N CYS A 427 16.12 -2.47 0.97
CA CYS A 427 16.20 -2.98 2.34
C CYS A 427 16.42 -1.85 3.35
N ASN A 428 17.30 -0.89 3.05
CA ASN A 428 17.51 0.28 3.91
C ASN A 428 16.27 1.20 3.96
N GLY A 429 15.48 1.25 2.88
CA GLY A 429 14.19 1.93 2.78
C GLY A 429 13.00 1.18 3.40
N ARG A 430 13.26 0.23 4.31
CA ARG A 430 12.26 -0.58 5.05
C ARG A 430 11.47 -1.60 4.22
N ASP A 431 11.97 -2.02 3.05
CA ASP A 431 11.38 -3.14 2.30
C ASP A 431 11.89 -4.49 2.83
N ALA A 432 11.07 -5.16 3.64
CA ALA A 432 11.42 -6.43 4.28
C ALA A 432 11.75 -7.54 3.25
N ALA A 433 11.02 -7.59 2.13
CA ALA A 433 11.23 -8.58 1.08
C ALA A 433 12.62 -8.47 0.46
N SER A 434 13.12 -7.26 0.23
CA SER A 434 14.48 -7.03 -0.27
C SER A 434 15.54 -7.41 0.75
N CYS A 435 15.32 -7.16 2.04
CA CYS A 435 16.23 -7.64 3.08
C CYS A 435 16.34 -9.17 3.09
N LEU A 436 15.22 -9.88 2.95
CA LEU A 436 15.22 -11.35 2.87
C LEU A 436 15.91 -11.86 1.62
N ARG A 437 15.73 -11.17 0.48
CA ARG A 437 16.43 -11.50 -0.77
C ARG A 437 17.95 -11.39 -0.60
N LEU A 438 18.43 -10.34 0.06
CA LEU A 438 19.85 -10.19 0.39
C LEU A 438 20.32 -11.28 1.37
N ALA A 439 19.51 -11.59 2.38
CA ALA A 439 19.83 -12.64 3.36
C ALA A 439 20.00 -14.02 2.71
N SER A 440 19.28 -14.30 1.63
CA SER A 440 19.43 -15.56 0.88
C SER A 440 20.73 -15.63 0.06
N LYS A 441 21.27 -14.48 -0.35
CA LYS A 441 22.48 -14.36 -1.17
C LYS A 441 23.76 -14.23 -0.33
N ASP A 442 23.65 -13.62 0.85
CA ASP A 442 24.77 -13.41 1.77
C ASP A 442 24.52 -14.17 3.10
N PRO A 443 25.03 -15.40 3.22
CA PRO A 443 24.86 -16.21 4.43
C PRO A 443 25.56 -15.60 5.65
N ALA A 444 26.61 -14.78 5.47
CA ALA A 444 27.31 -14.14 6.57
C ALA A 444 26.48 -13.03 7.21
N ARG A 445 25.75 -12.25 6.38
CA ARG A 445 24.83 -11.20 6.86
C ARG A 445 23.39 -11.68 7.07
N ALA A 446 23.06 -12.93 6.75
CA ALA A 446 21.69 -13.43 6.73
C ALA A 446 20.92 -13.21 8.03
N ALA A 447 21.51 -13.52 9.19
CA ALA A 447 20.85 -13.34 10.48
C ALA A 447 20.55 -11.86 10.80
N GLN A 448 21.46 -10.95 10.45
CA GLN A 448 21.26 -9.50 10.61
C GLN A 448 20.14 -9.00 9.71
N LEU A 449 20.13 -9.42 8.45
CA LEU A 449 19.14 -8.99 7.45
C LEU A 449 17.74 -9.54 7.74
N ARG A 450 17.62 -10.78 8.23
CA ARG A 450 16.33 -11.35 8.70
C ARG A 450 15.80 -10.59 9.92
N ARG A 451 16.65 -10.20 10.86
CA ARG A 451 16.25 -9.34 11.98
C ARG A 451 15.69 -8.00 11.49
N LYS A 452 16.38 -7.32 10.57
CA LYS A 452 15.85 -6.09 9.93
C LYS A 452 14.49 -6.31 9.28
N ALA A 453 14.32 -7.41 8.53
CA ALA A 453 13.04 -7.73 7.90
C ALA A 453 11.91 -7.91 8.94
N CYS A 454 12.20 -8.57 10.06
CA CYS A 454 11.27 -8.67 11.19
C CYS A 454 10.94 -7.31 11.81
N ASP A 455 11.95 -6.45 12.04
CA ASP A 455 11.75 -5.09 12.56
C ASP A 455 10.89 -4.21 11.64
N PHE A 456 10.90 -4.49 10.33
CA PHE A 456 10.03 -3.84 9.34
C PHE A 456 8.63 -4.44 9.26
N GLY A 457 8.31 -5.44 10.09
CA GLY A 457 6.97 -5.99 10.26
C GLY A 457 6.72 -7.32 9.55
N ASP A 458 7.74 -7.99 8.98
CA ASP A 458 7.57 -9.31 8.36
C ASP A 458 7.32 -10.39 9.41
N GLN A 459 6.04 -10.64 9.68
CA GLN A 459 5.57 -11.60 10.69
C GLN A 459 6.11 -13.03 10.50
N PRO A 460 6.16 -13.59 9.25
CA PRO A 460 6.73 -14.91 9.04
C PRO A 460 8.20 -15.01 9.50
N THR A 461 9.02 -14.01 9.18
CA THR A 461 10.41 -13.97 9.62
C THR A 461 10.53 -13.83 11.13
N CYS A 462 9.72 -12.97 11.76
CA CYS A 462 9.69 -12.85 13.21
C CYS A 462 9.32 -14.17 13.90
N ALA A 463 8.36 -14.91 13.37
CA ALA A 463 7.98 -16.22 13.89
C ALA A 463 9.11 -17.26 13.71
N ALA A 464 9.78 -17.26 12.56
CA ALA A 464 10.90 -18.16 12.29
C ALA A 464 12.08 -17.91 13.26
N ILE A 465 12.44 -16.64 13.49
CA ILE A 465 13.50 -16.27 14.44
C ILE A 465 13.15 -16.76 15.86
N ARG A 466 11.92 -16.51 16.33
CA ARG A 466 11.47 -17.00 17.64
C ARG A 466 11.51 -18.52 17.74
N ALA A 467 11.06 -19.22 16.71
CA ALA A 467 11.10 -20.68 16.68
C ALA A 467 12.54 -21.23 16.67
N GLU A 468 13.48 -20.57 16.00
CA GLU A 468 14.91 -20.90 16.04
C GLU A 468 15.48 -20.72 17.46
N GLU A 469 15.15 -19.61 18.12
CA GLU A 469 15.57 -19.31 19.49
C GLU A 469 14.97 -20.28 20.52
N GLU A 470 13.70 -20.63 20.37
CA GLU A 470 13.01 -21.63 21.20
C GLU A 470 13.63 -23.02 21.03
N ARG A 471 13.93 -23.43 19.79
CA ARG A 471 14.62 -24.70 19.51
C ARG A 471 16.03 -24.74 20.09
N ALA A 472 16.79 -23.64 19.95
CA ALA A 472 18.12 -23.53 20.54
C ALA A 472 18.07 -23.62 22.08
N THR A 473 17.08 -22.98 22.69
CA THR A 473 16.84 -23.03 24.13
C THR A 473 16.46 -24.44 24.57
N ALA A 474 15.53 -25.09 23.86
CA ALA A 474 15.12 -26.47 24.13
C ALA A 474 16.29 -27.46 23.98
N ALA A 475 17.14 -27.28 22.96
CA ALA A 475 18.33 -28.09 22.77
C ALA A 475 19.35 -27.89 23.91
N ARG A 476 19.54 -26.66 24.39
CA ARG A 476 20.41 -26.36 25.54
C ARG A 476 19.90 -27.04 26.81
N VAL A 477 18.61 -26.89 27.11
CA VAL A 477 17.97 -27.54 28.27
C VAL A 477 18.05 -29.06 28.17
N ALA A 478 17.84 -29.63 26.98
CA ALA A 478 17.98 -31.08 26.76
C ALA A 478 19.44 -31.56 26.98
N ALA A 479 20.43 -30.79 26.54
CA ALA A 479 21.84 -31.10 26.78
C ALA A 479 22.22 -31.02 28.27
N GLU A 480 21.75 -29.99 28.98
CA GLU A 480 21.93 -29.83 30.42
C GLU A 480 21.28 -31.00 31.20
N ASN A 481 20.04 -31.36 30.88
CA ASN A 481 19.34 -32.49 31.49
C ASN A 481 20.07 -33.82 31.23
N LYS A 482 20.60 -34.02 30.02
CA LYS A 482 21.39 -35.21 29.68
C LYS A 482 22.68 -35.27 30.51
N ALA A 483 23.40 -34.16 30.64
CA ALA A 483 24.62 -34.08 31.45
C ALA A 483 24.33 -34.37 32.94
N GLN A 484 23.24 -33.83 33.48
CA GLN A 484 22.80 -34.11 34.85
C GLN A 484 22.44 -35.60 35.06
N ALA A 485 21.74 -36.22 34.10
CA ALA A 485 21.39 -37.63 34.17
C ALA A 485 22.64 -38.53 34.13
N GLU A 486 23.62 -38.20 33.29
CA GLU A 486 24.91 -38.90 33.24
C GLU A 486 25.69 -38.74 34.55
N GLN A 487 25.70 -37.55 35.14
CA GLN A 487 26.33 -37.32 36.45
C GLN A 487 25.65 -38.14 37.55
N ALA A 488 24.31 -38.10 37.63
CA ALA A 488 23.55 -38.88 38.60
C ALA A 488 23.78 -40.40 38.43
N ALA A 489 23.93 -40.87 37.20
CA ALA A 489 24.28 -42.28 36.93
C ALA A 489 25.69 -42.63 37.41
N ARG A 490 26.68 -41.73 37.23
CA ARG A 490 28.04 -41.91 37.75
C ARG A 490 28.06 -41.94 39.28
N GLU A 491 27.32 -41.04 39.93
CA GLU A 491 27.19 -41.01 41.39
C GLU A 491 26.55 -42.30 41.92
N ARG A 492 25.45 -42.76 41.31
CA ARG A 492 24.82 -44.05 41.66
C ARG A 492 25.77 -45.24 41.47
N ALA A 493 26.56 -45.25 40.39
CA ALA A 493 27.56 -46.29 40.16
C ALA A 493 28.69 -46.27 41.21
N GLN A 494 29.12 -45.08 41.65
CA GLN A 494 30.09 -44.93 42.74
C GLN A 494 29.52 -45.37 44.10
N VAL A 495 28.26 -45.06 44.40
CA VAL A 495 27.61 -45.54 45.62
C VAL A 495 27.50 -47.06 45.60
N ALA A 496 27.05 -47.65 44.49
CA ALA A 496 26.95 -49.09 44.33
C ALA A 496 28.31 -49.81 44.43
N SER A 497 29.40 -49.19 43.97
CA SER A 497 30.75 -49.76 44.11
C SER A 497 31.23 -49.71 45.57
N ARG A 498 30.97 -48.61 46.30
CA ARG A 498 31.24 -48.49 47.74
C ARG A 498 30.47 -49.52 48.55
N GLU A 499 29.19 -49.73 48.25
CA GLU A 499 28.38 -50.77 48.90
C GLU A 499 28.93 -52.17 48.64
N ARG A 500 29.34 -52.49 47.39
CA ARG A 500 29.97 -53.78 47.08
C ARG A 500 31.28 -53.97 47.83
N GLN A 501 32.11 -52.93 47.95
CA GLN A 501 33.36 -52.97 48.71
C GLN A 501 33.09 -53.16 50.22
N SER A 502 32.11 -52.45 50.77
CA SER A 502 31.66 -52.61 52.16
C SER A 502 31.17 -54.03 52.42
N ARG A 503 30.28 -54.59 51.58
CA ARG A 503 29.81 -55.98 51.69
C ARG A 503 30.97 -56.99 51.62
N ARG A 504 31.99 -56.74 50.80
CA ARG A 504 33.20 -57.58 50.73
C ARG A 504 33.99 -57.54 52.04
N ASN A 505 34.16 -56.35 52.63
CA ASN A 505 34.83 -56.20 53.93
C ASN A 505 34.02 -56.82 55.08
N THR A 506 32.69 -56.67 55.06
CA THR A 506 31.79 -57.32 56.03
C THR A 506 31.80 -58.84 55.88
N GLY A 507 31.85 -59.37 54.65
CA GLY A 507 32.00 -60.80 54.39
C GLY A 507 33.30 -61.37 54.98
N TRP A 508 34.44 -60.70 54.74
CA TRP A 508 35.72 -61.06 55.38
C TRP A 508 35.66 -61.04 56.92
N LEU A 509 34.96 -60.07 57.51
CA LEU A 509 34.72 -60.01 58.97
C LEU A 509 33.84 -61.19 59.46
N LEU A 510 32.78 -61.53 58.73
CA LEU A 510 31.86 -62.63 59.08
C LEU A 510 32.53 -64.01 58.96
N ASP A 511 33.34 -64.24 57.92
CA ASP A 511 34.11 -65.48 57.77
C ASP A 511 35.15 -65.63 58.88
N GLY A 512 35.82 -64.53 59.26
CA GLY A 512 36.75 -64.50 60.39
C GLY A 512 36.08 -64.83 61.74
N VAL A 513 34.88 -64.31 61.99
CA VAL A 513 34.10 -64.59 63.21
C VAL A 513 33.51 -66.00 63.21
N GLY A 514 33.05 -66.50 62.04
CA GLY A 514 32.52 -67.85 61.88
C GLY A 514 33.56 -68.92 62.19
N ALA A 515 34.80 -68.75 61.72
CA ALA A 515 35.90 -69.67 62.02
C ALA A 515 36.23 -69.73 63.53
N ALA A 516 36.22 -68.60 64.23
CA ALA A 516 36.45 -68.55 65.67
C ALA A 516 35.34 -69.26 66.46
N SER A 517 34.09 -69.14 65.99
CA SER A 517 32.91 -69.72 66.65
C SER A 517 32.84 -71.25 66.51
N ALA A 518 33.22 -71.79 65.35
CA ALA A 518 33.26 -73.23 65.10
C ALA A 518 34.33 -73.94 65.95
N ALA A 519 35.49 -73.30 66.15
CA ALA A 519 36.53 -73.81 67.05
C ALA A 519 36.06 -73.89 68.50
N ALA A 520 35.31 -72.88 68.98
CA ALA A 520 34.72 -72.88 70.32
C ALA A 520 33.69 -74.00 70.48
N PHE A 521 32.78 -74.19 69.51
CA PHE A 521 31.74 -75.23 69.58
C PHE A 521 32.33 -76.65 69.56
N GLY A 522 33.36 -76.90 68.74
CA GLY A 522 34.07 -78.18 68.71
C GLY A 522 34.75 -78.52 70.05
N PHE A 523 35.32 -77.52 70.73
CA PHE A 523 35.91 -77.68 72.06
C PHE A 523 34.88 -78.09 73.12
N PHE A 524 33.67 -77.49 73.08
CA PHE A 524 32.59 -77.82 74.02
C PHE A 524 31.96 -79.19 73.79
N LEU A 525 31.78 -79.63 72.54
CA LEU A 525 31.31 -81.00 72.23
C LEU A 525 32.33 -82.06 72.68
N TYR A 526 33.63 -81.81 72.45
CA TYR A 526 34.69 -82.71 72.87
C TYR A 526 34.72 -82.89 74.39
N SER A 527 34.67 -81.79 75.13
CA SER A 527 34.65 -81.79 76.60
C SER A 527 33.36 -82.41 77.18
N GLY A 528 32.20 -82.17 76.57
CA GLY A 528 30.94 -82.79 76.97
C GLY A 528 30.90 -84.31 76.75
N SER A 529 31.51 -84.81 75.67
CA SER A 529 31.57 -86.25 75.39
C SER A 529 32.37 -87.03 76.44
N LYS A 530 33.39 -86.42 77.04
CA LYS A 530 34.25 -87.06 78.06
C LYS A 530 33.63 -87.15 79.46
N GLN A 531 32.53 -86.46 79.74
CA GLN A 531 31.85 -86.49 81.04
C GLN A 531 30.66 -87.47 81.10
N ASN A 532 30.34 -88.19 80.02
CA ASN A 532 29.10 -88.96 79.89
C ASN A 532 29.22 -90.49 80.05
N ASP A 533 30.25 -91.00 80.75
CA ASP A 533 30.43 -92.46 80.98
C ASP A 533 29.81 -93.01 82.28
N THR A 534 28.99 -92.24 82.99
CA THR A 534 28.42 -92.66 84.30
C THR A 534 26.89 -92.61 84.42
N ILE A 535 26.14 -92.66 83.31
CA ILE A 535 24.68 -92.90 83.34
C ILE A 535 24.30 -94.07 82.43
N LYS A 536 24.18 -95.27 83.04
CA LYS A 536 23.71 -96.51 82.40
C LYS A 536 22.18 -96.53 82.27
N ALA A 537 21.66 -96.11 81.12
CA ALA A 537 20.45 -96.62 80.46
C ALA A 537 20.14 -95.76 79.23
N GLY A 538 20.80 -96.07 78.11
CA GLY A 538 20.50 -95.46 76.81
C GLY A 538 19.21 -96.05 76.23
N GLY A 539 18.21 -95.19 76.01
CA GLY A 539 17.00 -95.53 75.29
C GLY A 539 16.01 -94.36 75.29
N PHE A 540 15.41 -94.08 74.14
CA PHE A 540 14.35 -93.07 74.00
C PHE A 540 13.10 -93.53 74.77
N ALA A 541 12.81 -92.89 75.90
CA ALA A 541 11.63 -93.19 76.71
C ALA A 541 10.35 -92.61 76.08
N THR A 542 9.28 -93.39 76.02
CA THR A 542 7.99 -92.92 75.52
C THR A 542 7.23 -92.12 76.59
N ARG A 543 6.20 -91.36 76.19
CA ARG A 543 5.40 -90.53 77.10
C ARG A 543 4.76 -91.34 78.24
N ALA A 544 4.42 -92.61 77.98
CA ALA A 544 3.87 -93.52 78.98
C ALA A 544 4.92 -93.99 80.01
N ASP A 545 6.17 -94.18 79.57
CA ASP A 545 7.30 -94.52 80.45
C ASP A 545 7.65 -93.36 81.40
N LEU A 546 7.50 -92.13 80.90
CA LEU A 546 7.67 -90.90 81.69
C LEU A 546 6.54 -90.74 82.74
N GLN A 547 5.29 -91.06 82.39
CA GLN A 547 4.16 -90.96 83.32
C GLN A 547 4.28 -91.99 84.48
N SER A 548 4.63 -93.25 84.16
CA SER A 548 4.87 -94.33 85.14
C SER A 548 6.09 -94.07 86.04
N ALA A 549 7.07 -93.29 85.57
CA ALA A 549 8.23 -92.88 86.35
C ALA A 549 7.95 -91.67 87.27
N VAL A 550 7.04 -90.77 86.87
CA VAL A 550 6.56 -89.62 87.68
C VAL A 550 5.68 -90.10 88.84
N ASP A 551 4.81 -91.09 88.61
CA ASP A 551 3.96 -91.69 89.66
C ASP A 551 4.77 -92.43 90.74
N LYS A 552 6.05 -92.75 90.46
CA LYS A 552 7.00 -93.38 91.39
C LYS A 552 7.92 -92.37 92.12
N GLY A 553 7.63 -91.08 92.04
CA GLY A 553 8.25 -90.04 92.88
C GLY A 553 9.73 -89.77 92.62
N LYS A 554 10.23 -89.97 91.39
CA LYS A 554 11.64 -89.69 91.05
C LYS A 554 11.81 -88.32 90.38
N THR A 555 12.66 -87.46 90.96
CA THR A 555 13.02 -86.12 90.46
C THR A 555 14.12 -86.15 89.40
N TYR A 556 13.94 -85.40 88.30
CA TYR A 556 14.90 -85.30 87.18
C TYR A 556 15.78 -84.04 87.22
N ASN A 557 17.01 -84.17 86.70
CA ASN A 557 18.08 -83.17 86.74
C ASN A 557 18.03 -82.18 85.55
N LYS A 558 17.99 -80.86 85.83
CA LYS A 558 17.73 -79.77 84.87
C LYS A 558 18.99 -79.27 84.13
N ILE A 559 19.58 -80.07 83.24
CA ILE A 559 20.79 -79.64 82.48
C ILE A 559 20.55 -79.53 80.96
N ALA A 560 19.36 -79.87 80.45
CA ALA A 560 19.06 -79.81 79.01
C ALA A 560 18.49 -78.45 78.52
N ILE A 561 18.18 -77.49 79.40
CA ILE A 561 17.52 -76.21 79.00
C ILE A 561 18.55 -75.08 78.75
N VAL A 562 19.74 -75.16 79.33
CA VAL A 562 20.72 -74.05 79.26
C VAL A 562 21.50 -74.01 77.94
N THR A 563 21.65 -75.14 77.25
CA THR A 563 22.38 -75.24 75.97
C THR A 563 21.61 -74.73 74.74
N GLY A 564 20.30 -74.47 74.87
CA GLY A 564 19.50 -73.88 73.78
C GLY A 564 19.57 -72.35 73.67
N VAL A 565 20.00 -71.65 74.73
CA VAL A 565 19.92 -70.17 74.82
C VAL A 565 21.24 -69.49 74.45
N ALA A 566 22.38 -70.16 74.60
CA ALA A 566 23.69 -69.55 74.32
C ALA A 566 23.98 -69.36 72.81
N SER A 567 23.33 -70.14 71.92
CA SER A 567 23.49 -70.03 70.47
C SER A 567 22.68 -68.90 69.83
N ALA A 568 21.72 -68.31 70.55
CA ALA A 568 20.88 -67.22 70.04
C ALA A 568 21.45 -65.80 70.31
N ALA A 569 22.50 -65.68 71.12
CA ALA A 569 23.05 -64.38 71.53
C ALA A 569 24.08 -63.77 70.55
N LEU A 570 24.52 -64.50 69.51
CA LEU A 570 25.57 -64.05 68.59
C LEU A 570 25.09 -63.60 67.20
N ILE A 571 23.80 -63.70 66.91
CA ILE A 571 23.25 -63.20 65.65
C ILE A 571 22.13 -62.23 66.02
N GLY A 572 22.42 -60.93 65.93
CA GLY A 572 21.49 -59.84 66.18
C GLY A 572 20.33 -59.81 65.17
N VAL A 573 19.41 -60.76 65.31
CA VAL A 573 18.11 -60.80 64.66
C VAL A 573 17.09 -60.87 65.79
N GLY A 574 16.37 -59.76 65.98
CA GLY A 574 15.36 -59.62 67.03
C GLY A 574 14.36 -60.77 66.96
N THR A 575 14.34 -61.59 68.01
CA THR A 575 13.38 -62.67 68.17
C THR A 575 12.19 -62.12 68.95
N ILE A 576 11.00 -62.20 68.36
CA ILE A 576 9.74 -61.81 69.02
C ILE A 576 9.46 -62.82 70.13
N LEU A 577 9.46 -62.36 71.37
CA LEU A 577 9.18 -63.17 72.55
C LEU A 577 7.70 -62.98 72.92
N VAL A 578 6.87 -63.99 72.65
CA VAL A 578 5.47 -64.00 73.10
C VAL A 578 5.40 -64.65 74.49
N LEU A 579 5.31 -63.81 75.52
CA LEU A 579 5.01 -64.26 76.88
C LEU A 579 3.52 -64.10 77.13
N SER A 580 2.83 -65.21 77.34
CA SER A 580 1.49 -65.22 77.92
C SER A 580 1.63 -65.46 79.42
N ASN A 581 1.24 -64.50 80.24
CA ASN A 581 1.05 -64.72 81.68
C ASN A 581 -0.34 -64.22 82.10
N SER A 582 -0.99 -64.98 82.98
CA SER A 582 -2.32 -64.69 83.50
C SER A 582 -2.23 -63.73 84.69
N GLY A 583 -2.42 -62.44 84.45
CA GLY A 583 -2.50 -61.42 85.52
C GLY A 583 -2.85 -60.04 84.95
N SER A 584 -3.68 -59.29 85.66
CA SER A 584 -4.51 -58.19 85.17
C SER A 584 -3.95 -56.77 85.41
N ASP A 585 -2.77 -56.44 84.87
CA ASP A 585 -2.28 -55.05 84.88
C ASP A 585 -1.62 -54.66 83.55
N VAL A 586 -1.92 -53.44 83.07
CA VAL A 586 -1.40 -52.86 81.81
C VAL A 586 -0.08 -52.14 82.09
N GLN A 587 0.97 -52.46 81.33
CA GLN A 587 2.28 -51.82 81.44
C GLN A 587 2.74 -51.24 80.10
N VAL A 588 3.41 -50.08 80.15
CA VAL A 588 3.99 -49.37 79.00
C VAL A 588 5.49 -49.25 79.21
N ALA A 589 6.29 -49.64 78.21
CA ALA A 589 7.74 -49.47 78.22
C ALA A 589 8.23 -48.89 76.89
N ALA A 590 9.18 -47.94 76.99
CA ALA A 590 9.82 -47.30 75.84
C ALA A 590 11.23 -47.88 75.63
N VAL A 591 11.54 -48.25 74.38
CA VAL A 591 12.88 -48.68 73.96
C VAL A 591 13.29 -47.92 72.68
N PRO A 592 14.60 -47.85 72.35
CA PRO A 592 15.16 -46.84 71.44
C PRO A 592 14.61 -46.81 70.01
N SER A 593 13.88 -47.83 69.57
CA SER A 593 13.32 -47.94 68.22
C SER A 593 11.78 -48.06 68.17
N GLY A 594 11.07 -47.80 69.27
CA GLY A 594 9.60 -47.71 69.25
C GLY A 594 8.94 -47.97 70.60
N LEU A 595 7.66 -47.58 70.71
CA LEU A 595 6.85 -47.75 71.92
C LEU A 595 6.07 -49.08 71.87
N VAL A 596 6.13 -49.87 72.96
CA VAL A 596 5.35 -51.11 73.08
C VAL A 596 4.28 -50.92 74.16
N ILE A 597 3.02 -51.13 73.78
CA ILE A 597 1.86 -51.10 74.69
C ILE A 597 1.25 -52.49 74.70
N ALA A 598 1.13 -53.09 75.89
CA ALA A 598 0.49 -54.40 76.07
C ALA A 598 -0.61 -54.30 77.14
N GLY A 599 -1.85 -54.60 76.73
CA GLY A 599 -3.04 -54.65 77.60
C GLY A 599 -4.20 -55.34 76.88
N ARG A 600 -5.17 -55.87 77.64
CA ARG A 600 -6.41 -56.47 77.11
C ARG A 600 -7.52 -55.41 77.14
N PHE A 601 -8.21 -55.21 76.03
CA PHE A 601 -9.52 -54.55 76.01
C PHE A 601 -10.58 -55.65 75.86
N PRO A 602 -11.66 -55.70 76.65
CA PRO A 602 -11.84 -55.32 78.06
C PRO A 602 -11.32 -56.37 79.07
#